data_AF-A0A937B809-F1
#
_entry.id   AF-A0A937B809-F1
#
_cell.length_a   1.000
_cell.length_b   1.000
_cell.length_c   1.000
_cell.angle_alpha   90.00
_cell.angle_beta   90.00
_cell.angle_gamma   90.00
#
_symmetry.space_group_name_H-M   'P 1'
#
loop_
_entity.id
_entity.type
_entity.pdbx_description
1 polymer ?
#
loop_
_entity_poly.entity_id
_entity_poly.type
_entity_poly.pdbx_seq_one_letter_code
_entity_poly.pdbx_strand_id
1 'polypeptide(L)'
;MSFKLLPGETFKPLKFSFKGTLLRNQYAISNKGRIVSFREKTEDGKLLKGTLVQGYRVFKAKPDGQNVTLFIHKIVAETFNKKSGRKAEFVIHLDHDKLNNKAENLKWVTREELNDHLKNSPKLKAYYNRGDAAKRRAASSRGKAKAAKPAARSTAKAKPAASKKAAPAAKAKSTARTTAKKAAPAAAKKATTVKKAAPSKAAAVSKDKKKKKK
;
A
#
# COMPACT_ATOMS: atom_id res chain seq x y z
N MET A 1 -23.86 19.66 8.11
CA MET A 1 -23.78 19.40 6.66
C MET A 1 -23.82 17.91 6.43
N SER A 2 -24.96 17.38 6.02
CA SER A 2 -25.11 16.00 5.55
C SER A 2 -24.36 15.79 4.22
N PHE A 3 -24.03 14.54 3.90
CA PHE A 3 -23.42 14.18 2.62
C PHE A 3 -24.46 13.58 1.68
N LYS A 4 -24.29 13.79 0.37
CA LYS A 4 -25.13 13.17 -0.65
C LYS A 4 -24.74 11.69 -0.84
N LEU A 5 -25.72 10.79 -0.75
CA LEU A 5 -25.56 9.40 -1.18
C LEU A 5 -25.43 9.33 -2.71
N LEU A 6 -24.71 8.32 -3.19
CA LEU A 6 -24.60 8.02 -4.63
C LEU A 6 -25.61 6.92 -5.02
N PRO A 7 -26.07 6.85 -6.28
CA PRO A 7 -27.01 5.81 -6.72
C PRO A 7 -26.47 4.39 -6.46
N GLY A 8 -27.27 3.50 -5.86
CA GLY A 8 -26.85 2.14 -5.50
C GLY A 8 -25.77 2.07 -4.41
N GLU A 9 -25.60 3.13 -3.61
CA GLU A 9 -24.68 3.12 -2.47
C GLU A 9 -25.36 2.66 -1.19
N THR A 10 -24.75 1.67 -0.52
CA THR A 10 -25.24 1.13 0.75
C THR A 10 -24.17 1.30 1.83
N PHE A 11 -24.53 1.87 2.97
CA PHE A 11 -23.67 1.99 4.14
C PHE A 11 -23.92 0.87 5.15
N LYS A 12 -22.85 0.36 5.77
CA LYS A 12 -22.91 -0.60 6.87
C LYS A 12 -22.07 -0.10 8.06
N PRO A 13 -22.55 -0.21 9.31
CA PRO A 13 -21.80 0.21 10.48
C PRO A 13 -20.58 -0.68 10.71
N LEU A 14 -19.45 -0.07 11.05
CA LEU A 14 -18.21 -0.76 11.38
C LEU A 14 -18.25 -1.25 12.82
N LYS A 15 -18.19 -2.58 12.99
CA LYS A 15 -18.07 -3.22 14.29
C LYS A 15 -16.60 -3.45 14.61
N PHE A 16 -16.11 -2.78 15.64
CA PHE A 16 -14.75 -2.97 16.14
C PHE A 16 -14.78 -4.04 17.23
N SER A 17 -13.94 -5.07 17.11
CA SER A 17 -13.88 -6.16 18.10
C SER A 17 -13.03 -5.82 19.35
N PHE A 18 -12.70 -4.53 19.56
CA PHE A 18 -11.89 -4.09 20.69
C PHE A 18 -12.74 -4.12 21.98
N LYS A 19 -12.36 -5.00 22.91
CA LYS A 19 -13.13 -5.32 24.10
C LYS A 19 -13.17 -4.10 25.04
N GLY A 20 -14.36 -3.57 25.28
CA GLY A 20 -14.59 -2.44 26.21
C GLY A 20 -14.45 -1.03 25.62
N THR A 21 -14.12 -0.88 24.34
CA THR A 21 -13.84 0.46 23.78
C THR A 21 -15.10 1.20 23.29
N LEU A 22 -15.47 2.28 24.00
CA LEU A 22 -16.43 3.27 23.50
C LEU A 22 -15.71 4.31 22.63
N LEU A 23 -15.96 4.28 21.32
CA LEU A 23 -15.55 5.35 20.41
C LEU A 23 -16.51 6.54 20.54
N ARG A 24 -15.97 7.77 20.65
CA ARG A 24 -16.76 9.01 20.73
C ARG A 24 -17.76 9.21 19.57
N ASN A 25 -17.45 8.66 18.41
CA ASN A 25 -18.31 8.61 17.24
C ASN A 25 -18.33 7.18 16.69
N GLN A 26 -19.46 6.77 16.14
CA GLN A 26 -19.59 5.58 15.32
C GLN A 26 -19.04 5.84 13.90
N TYR A 27 -18.80 4.76 13.15
CA TYR A 27 -18.32 4.82 11.78
C TYR A 27 -19.10 3.85 10.90
N ALA A 28 -19.42 4.26 9.68
CA ALA A 28 -20.00 3.40 8.65
C ALA A 28 -19.12 3.44 7.40
N ILE A 29 -19.12 2.34 6.66
CA ILE A 29 -18.43 2.21 5.37
C ILE A 29 -19.44 1.91 4.27
N SER A 30 -19.24 2.47 3.07
CA SER A 30 -20.06 2.17 1.90
C SER A 30 -19.42 1.15 0.98
N ASN A 31 -20.25 0.50 0.17
CA ASN A 31 -19.82 -0.39 -0.93
C ASN A 31 -18.92 0.32 -1.96
N LYS A 32 -18.88 1.66 -1.97
CA LYS A 32 -17.99 2.47 -2.84
C LYS A 32 -16.69 2.89 -2.15
N GLY A 33 -16.40 2.35 -0.96
CA GLY A 33 -15.19 2.66 -0.19
C GLY A 33 -15.19 4.04 0.46
N ARG A 34 -16.37 4.64 0.66
CA ARG A 34 -16.52 5.89 1.41
C ARG A 34 -16.72 5.59 2.90
N ILE A 35 -16.13 6.38 3.79
CA ILE A 35 -16.31 6.23 5.25
C ILE A 35 -17.01 7.48 5.80
N VAL A 36 -17.95 7.28 6.70
CA VAL A 36 -18.71 8.33 7.38
C VAL A 36 -18.53 8.16 8.89
N SER A 37 -18.33 9.27 9.60
CA SER A 37 -18.37 9.31 11.07
C SER A 37 -19.67 9.94 11.53
N PHE A 38 -20.38 9.31 12.47
CA PHE A 38 -21.66 9.78 12.97
C PHE A 38 -21.81 9.53 14.48
N ARG A 39 -22.84 10.10 15.10
CA ARG A 39 -23.19 9.82 16.51
C ARG A 39 -24.44 8.98 16.60
N GLU A 40 -25.54 9.52 16.09
CA GLU A 40 -26.87 8.91 16.11
C GLU A 40 -27.19 8.26 14.75
N LYS A 41 -27.41 9.07 13.70
CA LYS A 41 -27.80 8.62 12.36
C LYS A 41 -26.65 8.71 11.36
N THR A 42 -26.58 7.76 10.43
CA THR A 42 -25.52 7.74 9.41
C THR A 42 -25.68 8.91 8.41
N GLU A 43 -26.90 9.35 8.10
CA GLU A 43 -27.20 10.43 7.14
C GLU A 43 -26.62 11.80 7.54
N ASP A 44 -26.71 12.15 8.82
CA ASP A 44 -26.17 13.39 9.40
C ASP A 44 -24.66 13.34 9.65
N GLY A 45 -24.02 12.20 9.34
CA GLY A 45 -22.61 11.97 9.55
C GLY A 45 -21.71 12.85 8.67
N LYS A 46 -20.41 12.90 9.02
CA LYS A 46 -19.37 13.58 8.26
C LYS A 46 -18.58 12.59 7.41
N LEU A 47 -18.51 12.84 6.10
CA LEU A 47 -17.69 12.06 5.18
C LEU A 47 -16.19 12.24 5.48
N LEU A 48 -15.46 11.14 5.61
CA LEU A 48 -14.03 11.12 5.89
C LEU A 48 -13.22 10.85 4.61
N LYS A 49 -12.28 11.75 4.27
CA LYS A 49 -11.41 11.60 3.09
C LYS A 49 -10.30 10.55 3.26
N GLY A 50 -9.98 10.17 4.50
CA GLY A 50 -8.86 9.29 4.84
C GLY A 50 -7.49 9.90 4.52
N THR A 51 -6.44 9.07 4.63
CA THR A 51 -5.05 9.41 4.28
C THR A 51 -4.49 8.36 3.31
N LEU A 52 -3.33 8.62 2.70
CA LEU A 52 -2.64 7.65 1.84
C LEU A 52 -1.43 7.05 2.56
N VAL A 53 -1.31 5.73 2.55
CA VAL A 53 -0.13 4.99 3.06
C VAL A 53 0.25 3.94 2.02
N GLN A 54 1.49 3.99 1.54
CA GLN A 54 2.01 3.12 0.46
C GLN A 54 1.12 3.09 -0.80
N GLY A 55 0.40 4.19 -1.06
CA GLY A 55 -0.55 4.33 -2.16
C GLY A 55 -1.93 3.70 -1.94
N TYR A 56 -2.22 3.11 -0.77
CA TYR A 56 -3.56 2.70 -0.36
C TYR A 56 -4.26 3.79 0.42
N ARG A 57 -5.59 3.90 0.28
CA ARG A 57 -6.41 4.74 1.16
C ARG A 57 -6.59 4.05 2.52
N VAL A 58 -6.30 4.78 3.59
CA VAL A 58 -6.45 4.31 4.98
C VAL A 58 -7.24 5.29 5.82
N PHE A 59 -7.95 4.75 6.81
CA PHE A 59 -8.64 5.49 7.86
C PHE A 59 -7.92 5.24 9.18
N LYS A 60 -7.69 6.30 9.96
CA LYS A 60 -7.06 6.21 11.29
C LYS A 60 -8.14 6.42 12.36
N ALA A 61 -8.39 5.40 13.16
CA ALA A 61 -9.25 5.46 14.33
C ALA A 61 -8.40 5.58 15.61
N LYS A 62 -8.99 6.12 16.67
CA LYS A 62 -8.40 6.10 18.03
C LYS A 62 -9.32 5.37 19.03
N PRO A 63 -9.54 4.06 18.88
CA PRO A 63 -10.16 3.27 19.95
C PRO A 63 -9.27 3.33 21.19
N ASP A 64 -9.85 3.70 22.34
CA ASP A 64 -9.19 3.66 23.65
C ASP A 64 -7.84 4.40 23.69
N GLY A 65 -7.77 5.56 23.02
CA GLY A 65 -6.55 6.36 22.88
C GLY A 65 -5.49 5.80 21.91
N GLN A 66 -5.55 4.51 21.56
CA GLN A 66 -4.57 3.83 20.72
C GLN A 66 -4.78 4.12 19.23
N ASN A 67 -3.70 4.43 18.50
CA ASN A 67 -3.77 4.71 17.06
C ASN A 67 -3.92 3.43 16.24
N VAL A 68 -5.11 3.16 15.69
CA VAL A 68 -5.35 2.03 14.78
C VAL A 68 -5.48 2.54 13.34
N THR A 69 -4.64 2.03 12.45
CA THR A 69 -4.71 2.32 11.01
C THR A 69 -5.42 1.17 10.29
N LEU A 70 -6.49 1.49 9.58
CA LEU A 70 -7.36 0.54 8.90
C LEU A 70 -7.35 0.80 7.40
N PHE A 71 -7.09 -0.24 6.61
CA PHE A 71 -7.06 -0.16 5.15
C PHE A 71 -8.47 -0.22 4.58
N ILE A 72 -8.89 0.80 3.81
CA ILE A 72 -10.28 0.90 3.33
C ILE A 72 -10.66 -0.32 2.50
N HIS A 73 -9.83 -0.74 1.53
CA HIS A 73 -10.07 -1.94 0.74
C HIS A 73 -10.33 -3.19 1.59
N LYS A 74 -9.58 -3.38 2.68
CA LYS A 74 -9.74 -4.54 3.54
C LYS A 74 -11.08 -4.49 4.28
N ILE A 75 -11.43 -3.35 4.86
CA ILE A 75 -12.70 -3.18 5.57
C ILE A 75 -13.90 -3.34 4.62
N VAL A 76 -13.83 -2.78 3.40
CA VAL A 76 -14.87 -2.95 2.37
C VAL A 76 -15.03 -4.44 2.04
N ALA A 77 -13.93 -5.15 1.77
CA ALA A 77 -13.97 -6.57 1.47
C ALA A 77 -14.47 -7.41 2.66
N GLU A 78 -14.14 -7.07 3.90
CA GLU A 78 -14.69 -7.72 5.12
C GLU A 78 -16.19 -7.46 5.29
N THR A 79 -16.71 -6.34 4.78
CA THR A 79 -18.09 -5.86 5.02
C THR A 79 -19.08 -6.20 3.90
N PHE A 80 -18.59 -6.31 2.66
CA PHE A 80 -19.42 -6.54 1.46
C PHE A 80 -19.09 -7.82 0.70
N ASN A 81 -17.87 -8.35 0.80
CA ASN A 81 -17.42 -9.48 -0.01
C ASN A 81 -17.30 -10.73 0.86
N LYS A 82 -18.02 -11.81 0.51
CA LYS A 82 -17.89 -13.09 1.21
C LYS A 82 -16.47 -13.63 1.01
N LYS A 83 -15.83 -14.10 2.09
CA LYS A 83 -14.51 -14.73 2.02
C LYS A 83 -14.62 -16.05 1.24
N SER A 84 -13.86 -16.18 0.15
CA SER A 84 -13.92 -17.32 -0.78
C SER A 84 -13.45 -18.65 -0.18
N GLY A 85 -12.78 -18.63 0.98
CA GLY A 85 -12.43 -19.81 1.75
C GLY A 85 -11.51 -19.48 2.93
N ARG A 86 -11.15 -20.49 3.73
CA ARG A 86 -10.24 -20.30 4.88
C ARG A 86 -8.89 -19.71 4.47
N LYS A 87 -8.30 -20.24 3.38
CA LYS A 87 -7.00 -19.84 2.79
C LYS A 87 -6.98 -18.45 2.13
N ALA A 88 -8.14 -17.82 1.88
CA ALA A 88 -8.23 -16.58 1.12
C ALA A 88 -8.01 -15.36 2.04
N GLU A 89 -6.77 -15.15 2.48
CA GLU A 89 -6.42 -14.17 3.52
C GLU A 89 -6.10 -12.76 3.00
N PHE A 90 -5.88 -12.62 1.69
CA PHE A 90 -5.47 -11.36 1.07
C PHE A 90 -6.62 -10.75 0.27
N VAL A 91 -6.61 -9.43 0.13
CA VAL A 91 -7.57 -8.67 -0.69
C VAL A 91 -6.80 -8.00 -1.82
N ILE A 92 -7.26 -8.17 -3.06
CA ILE A 92 -6.70 -7.51 -4.25
C ILE A 92 -7.72 -6.58 -4.92
N HIS A 93 -7.20 -5.58 -5.64
CA HIS A 93 -7.93 -4.70 -6.55
C HIS A 93 -7.85 -5.27 -7.97
N LEU A 94 -8.98 -5.67 -8.55
CA LEU A 94 -9.03 -6.35 -9.85
C LEU A 94 -8.42 -5.50 -10.99
N ASP A 95 -8.62 -4.18 -10.95
CA ASP A 95 -8.07 -3.19 -11.88
C ASP A 95 -6.61 -2.76 -11.61
N HIS A 96 -5.97 -3.27 -10.55
CA HIS A 96 -4.68 -2.81 -10.04
C HIS A 96 -4.60 -1.32 -9.63
N ASP A 97 -5.74 -0.63 -9.41
CA ASP A 97 -5.80 0.68 -8.77
C ASP A 97 -6.14 0.59 -7.28
N LYS A 98 -5.12 0.85 -6.45
CA LYS A 98 -5.21 0.90 -4.99
C LYS A 98 -6.18 1.97 -4.46
N LEU A 99 -6.62 2.91 -5.30
CA LEU A 99 -7.57 3.96 -4.95
C LEU A 99 -9.03 3.59 -5.26
N ASN A 100 -9.29 2.64 -6.17
CA ASN A 100 -10.63 2.17 -6.51
C ASN A 100 -11.15 1.14 -5.48
N ASN A 101 -11.61 1.64 -4.34
CA ASN A 101 -12.06 0.84 -3.20
C ASN A 101 -13.54 0.40 -3.29
N LYS A 102 -14.10 0.25 -4.50
CA LYS A 102 -15.44 -0.31 -4.72
C LYS A 102 -15.45 -1.81 -4.38
N ALA A 103 -16.48 -2.29 -3.70
CA ALA A 103 -16.64 -3.70 -3.32
C ALA A 103 -16.54 -4.66 -4.54
N GLU A 104 -17.13 -4.29 -5.67
CA GLU A 104 -17.06 -5.03 -6.94
C GLU A 104 -15.64 -5.18 -7.50
N ASN A 105 -14.76 -4.20 -7.23
CA ASN A 105 -13.34 -4.23 -7.65
C ASN A 105 -12.45 -5.03 -6.68
N LEU A 106 -13.00 -5.56 -5.58
CA LEU A 106 -12.22 -6.20 -4.53
C LEU A 106 -12.50 -7.71 -4.50
N LYS A 107 -11.44 -8.52 -4.41
CA LYS A 107 -11.55 -9.98 -4.31
C LYS A 107 -10.71 -10.53 -3.16
N TRP A 108 -11.29 -11.42 -2.37
CA TRP A 108 -10.56 -12.28 -1.43
C TRP A 108 -9.82 -13.37 -2.20
N VAL A 109 -8.51 -13.46 -1.99
CA VAL A 109 -7.61 -14.36 -2.70
C VAL A 109 -6.60 -15.03 -1.78
N THR A 110 -6.11 -16.18 -2.24
CA THR A 110 -5.00 -16.92 -1.65
C THR A 110 -3.66 -16.25 -1.92
N ARG A 111 -2.59 -16.77 -1.30
CA ARG A 111 -1.22 -16.26 -1.50
C ARG A 111 -0.71 -16.48 -2.94
N GLU A 112 -1.11 -17.58 -3.56
CA GLU A 112 -0.76 -17.96 -4.93
C GLU A 112 -1.40 -16.99 -5.94
N GLU A 113 -2.74 -16.86 -5.89
CA GLU A 113 -3.50 -15.90 -6.70
C GLU A 113 -2.98 -14.46 -6.54
N LEU A 114 -2.61 -14.03 -5.33
CA LEU A 114 -2.00 -12.72 -5.09
C LEU A 114 -0.69 -12.56 -5.88
N ASN A 115 0.20 -13.56 -5.83
CA ASN A 115 1.47 -13.52 -6.54
C ASN A 115 1.25 -13.44 -8.06
N ASP A 116 0.30 -14.21 -8.60
CA ASP A 116 0.02 -14.22 -10.04
C ASP A 116 -0.67 -12.95 -10.52
N HIS A 117 -1.54 -12.36 -9.71
CA HIS A 117 -2.08 -11.03 -9.95
C HIS A 117 -0.97 -9.96 -9.94
N LEU A 118 -0.02 -10.02 -9.00
CA LEU A 118 1.12 -9.10 -8.95
C LEU A 118 2.03 -9.22 -10.18
N LYS A 119 2.39 -10.45 -10.60
CA LYS A 119 3.13 -10.72 -11.86
C LYS A 119 2.40 -10.13 -13.08
N ASN A 120 1.07 -10.23 -13.09
CA ASN A 120 0.25 -9.79 -14.22
C ASN A 120 0.03 -8.27 -14.30
N SER A 121 0.45 -7.50 -13.28
CA SER A 121 0.19 -6.06 -13.20
C SER A 121 0.69 -5.29 -14.44
N PRO A 122 -0.17 -4.48 -15.10
CA PRO A 122 0.21 -3.69 -16.27
C PRO A 122 1.42 -2.77 -16.02
N LYS A 123 1.54 -2.22 -14.81
CA LYS A 123 2.66 -1.35 -14.40
C LYS A 123 4.00 -2.11 -14.39
N LEU A 124 3.98 -3.38 -14.00
CA LEU A 124 5.16 -4.25 -13.96
C LEU A 124 5.53 -4.73 -15.37
N LYS A 125 4.56 -5.16 -16.18
CA LYS A 125 4.75 -5.49 -17.60
C LYS A 125 5.32 -4.31 -18.39
N ALA A 126 4.77 -3.10 -18.20
CA ALA A 126 5.27 -1.87 -18.82
C ALA A 126 6.66 -1.44 -18.32
N TYR A 127 7.12 -1.90 -17.15
CA TYR A 127 8.49 -1.69 -16.69
C TYR A 127 9.47 -2.62 -17.43
N TYR A 128 9.20 -3.92 -17.47
CA TYR A 128 10.03 -4.89 -18.22
C TYR A 128 10.10 -4.57 -19.72
N ASN A 129 8.96 -4.32 -20.36
CA ASN A 129 8.90 -3.98 -21.78
C ASN A 129 9.72 -2.72 -22.13
N ARG A 130 9.80 -1.72 -21.23
CA ARG A 130 10.65 -0.54 -21.42
C ARG A 130 12.13 -0.88 -21.30
N GLY A 131 12.51 -1.73 -20.36
CA GLY A 131 13.88 -2.24 -20.23
C GLY A 131 14.34 -2.98 -21.48
N ASP A 132 13.51 -3.87 -22.02
CA ASP A 132 13.88 -4.64 -23.22
C ASP A 132 13.85 -3.80 -24.50
N ALA A 133 12.94 -2.82 -24.61
CA ALA A 133 12.99 -1.83 -25.69
C ALA A 133 14.27 -0.98 -25.63
N ALA A 134 14.74 -0.60 -24.45
CA ALA A 134 16.00 0.11 -24.27
C ALA A 134 17.22 -0.76 -24.66
N LYS A 135 17.26 -2.04 -24.24
CA LYS A 135 18.31 -2.99 -24.66
C LYS A 135 18.34 -3.17 -26.18
N ARG A 136 17.17 -3.39 -26.82
CA ARG A 136 17.06 -3.56 -28.29
C ARG A 136 17.58 -2.34 -29.05
N ARG A 137 17.23 -1.12 -28.60
CA ARG A 137 17.77 0.14 -29.16
C ARG A 137 19.29 0.24 -29.01
N ALA A 138 19.83 -0.10 -27.83
CA ALA A 138 21.26 -0.07 -27.54
C ALA A 138 22.08 -1.18 -28.25
N ALA A 139 21.44 -2.26 -28.72
CA ALA A 139 22.05 -3.26 -29.58
C ALA A 139 22.07 -2.78 -31.04
N SER A 140 20.96 -2.21 -31.53
CA SER A 140 20.83 -1.69 -32.90
C SER A 140 21.81 -0.53 -33.18
N SER A 141 22.02 0.39 -32.23
CA SER A 141 22.98 1.49 -32.39
C SER A 141 24.43 1.00 -32.52
N ARG A 142 24.81 -0.07 -31.80
CA ARG A 142 26.14 -0.69 -31.91
C ARG A 142 26.37 -1.36 -33.27
N GLY A 143 25.32 -1.89 -33.90
CA GLY A 143 25.41 -2.46 -35.26
C GLY A 143 25.71 -1.41 -36.35
N LYS A 144 25.19 -0.18 -36.21
CA LYS A 144 25.39 0.88 -37.21
C LYS A 144 26.74 1.61 -37.11
N ALA A 145 27.47 1.46 -36.01
CA ALA A 145 28.74 2.18 -35.79
C ALA A 145 29.95 1.65 -36.59
N LYS A 146 29.78 0.60 -37.41
CA LYS A 146 30.88 -0.07 -38.13
C LYS A 146 31.06 0.34 -39.60
N ALA A 147 30.29 1.31 -40.10
CA ALA A 147 30.32 1.75 -41.51
C ALA A 147 30.40 3.28 -41.66
N ALA A 148 31.46 3.89 -41.14
CA ALA A 148 31.84 5.27 -41.44
C ALA A 148 33.37 5.41 -41.39
N LYS A 149 34.04 5.15 -42.53
CA LYS A 149 35.47 5.41 -42.71
C LYS A 149 35.61 6.89 -43.14
N PRO A 150 36.21 7.79 -42.33
CA PRO A 150 36.35 9.18 -42.74
C PRO A 150 37.37 9.29 -43.87
N ALA A 151 36.92 9.74 -45.04
CA ALA A 151 37.82 10.16 -46.12
C ALA A 151 38.50 11.50 -45.74
N ALA A 152 39.75 11.67 -46.14
CA ALA A 152 40.59 12.77 -45.71
C ALA A 152 40.17 14.14 -46.30
N ARG A 153 40.47 15.22 -45.57
CA ARG A 153 40.72 16.53 -46.18
C ARG A 153 41.80 17.29 -45.40
N SER A 154 42.89 17.61 -46.07
CA SER A 154 43.94 18.53 -45.61
C SER A 154 43.55 19.98 -45.91
N THR A 155 44.05 20.94 -45.11
CA THR A 155 44.86 22.11 -45.54
C THR A 155 45.11 23.15 -44.41
N ALA A 156 46.37 23.59 -44.29
CA ALA A 156 46.84 24.95 -43.98
C ALA A 156 46.44 25.72 -42.68
N LYS A 157 47.31 25.64 -41.65
CA LYS A 157 48.21 26.72 -41.14
C LYS A 157 47.68 28.18 -40.99
N ALA A 158 47.55 28.69 -39.76
CA ALA A 158 47.97 30.04 -39.32
C ALA A 158 47.87 30.30 -37.79
N LYS A 159 48.85 31.01 -37.20
CA LYS A 159 48.91 31.61 -35.84
C LYS A 159 49.98 32.74 -35.89
N PRO A 160 49.78 33.98 -35.38
CA PRO A 160 49.74 34.37 -33.94
C PRO A 160 48.52 35.29 -33.60
N ALA A 161 48.39 36.09 -32.52
CA ALA A 161 49.34 36.60 -31.52
C ALA A 161 48.73 36.98 -30.12
N ALA A 162 49.50 37.78 -29.36
CA ALA A 162 49.26 38.48 -28.09
C ALA A 162 48.34 39.73 -28.21
N SER A 163 47.78 40.41 -27.18
CA SER A 163 47.84 40.35 -25.69
C SER A 163 46.77 41.28 -25.04
N LYS A 164 46.71 41.33 -23.68
CA LYS A 164 46.06 42.38 -22.80
C LYS A 164 44.51 42.36 -22.73
N LYS A 165 43.81 42.70 -21.62
CA LYS A 165 44.13 42.96 -20.18
C LYS A 165 42.81 42.95 -19.37
N ALA A 166 42.90 42.78 -18.05
CA ALA A 166 41.91 43.13 -16.99
C ALA A 166 40.77 42.14 -16.64
N ALA A 167 40.43 42.14 -15.34
CA ALA A 167 39.43 41.37 -14.60
C ALA A 167 38.54 42.38 -13.82
N PRO A 168 37.69 42.04 -12.80
CA PRO A 168 37.31 40.72 -12.27
C PRO A 168 35.79 40.52 -12.04
N ALA A 169 35.36 39.29 -11.71
CA ALA A 169 34.04 39.02 -11.15
C ALA A 169 34.07 37.99 -10.00
N ALA A 170 33.23 38.22 -9.00
CA ALA A 170 33.25 37.72 -7.64
C ALA A 170 33.22 36.19 -7.39
N LYS A 171 34.03 35.78 -6.40
CA LYS A 171 33.76 34.82 -5.31
C LYS A 171 32.68 33.73 -5.53
N ALA A 172 33.12 32.48 -5.58
CA ALA A 172 32.44 31.38 -4.90
C ALA A 172 33.44 30.70 -3.94
N LYS A 173 33.15 30.69 -2.63
CA LYS A 173 34.01 30.02 -1.64
C LYS A 173 33.72 28.52 -1.59
N SER A 174 34.76 27.73 -1.62
CA SER A 174 34.75 26.31 -1.24
C SER A 174 34.52 26.13 0.26
N THR A 175 33.84 25.06 0.64
CA THR A 175 34.33 24.14 1.68
C THR A 175 33.87 22.71 1.37
N ALA A 176 34.84 21.80 1.30
CA ALA A 176 34.56 20.37 1.38
C ALA A 176 34.48 19.93 2.85
N ARG A 177 33.90 18.74 3.09
CA ARG A 177 34.59 17.55 3.66
C ARG A 177 33.70 16.73 4.61
N THR A 178 33.95 15.41 4.61
CA THR A 178 33.74 14.43 5.70
C THR A 178 32.32 13.98 6.06
N THR A 179 31.95 12.85 5.45
CA THR A 179 31.48 11.62 6.11
C THR A 179 31.35 11.61 7.65
N ALA A 180 30.20 11.17 8.16
CA ALA A 180 30.08 10.57 9.49
C ALA A 180 29.12 9.36 9.48
N LYS A 181 29.56 8.26 10.09
CA LYS A 181 28.91 6.94 10.16
C LYS A 181 28.39 6.72 11.59
N LYS A 182 27.07 6.60 11.79
CA LYS A 182 26.44 6.05 13.03
C LYS A 182 24.98 5.66 12.71
N ALA A 183 24.66 4.39 12.52
CA ALA A 183 24.43 3.34 13.53
C ALA A 183 23.09 3.49 14.29
N ALA A 184 22.28 2.44 14.25
CA ALA A 184 20.97 2.34 14.90
C ALA A 184 21.09 2.00 16.40
N PRO A 185 20.03 2.22 17.20
CA PRO A 185 19.80 1.48 18.44
C PRO A 185 18.88 0.26 18.18
N ALA A 186 19.23 -0.87 18.80
CA ALA A 186 18.53 -2.14 18.64
C ALA A 186 17.31 -2.28 19.57
N ALA A 187 16.36 -3.12 19.16
CA ALA A 187 15.26 -3.53 20.02
C ALA A 187 15.76 -4.49 21.12
N ALA A 188 15.55 -4.13 22.39
CA ALA A 188 15.77 -5.02 23.52
C ALA A 188 14.65 -6.07 23.61
N LYS A 189 15.02 -7.35 23.55
CA LYS A 189 14.12 -8.48 23.80
C LYS A 189 13.89 -8.63 25.30
N LYS A 190 12.66 -8.85 25.75
CA LYS A 190 12.39 -9.63 26.96
C LYS A 190 11.59 -10.87 26.58
N ALA A 191 12.20 -12.03 26.77
CA ALA A 191 11.49 -13.29 26.77
C ALA A 191 10.72 -13.44 28.08
N THR A 192 9.54 -14.06 28.05
CA THR A 192 8.89 -14.57 29.25
C THR A 192 8.25 -15.91 28.91
N THR A 193 8.92 -16.97 29.37
CA THR A 193 8.52 -18.36 29.17
C THR A 193 7.43 -18.71 30.18
N VAL A 194 6.20 -18.98 29.75
CA VAL A 194 5.20 -19.65 30.60
C VAL A 194 4.47 -20.77 29.85
N LYS A 195 4.97 -21.97 30.08
CA LYS A 195 4.23 -23.21 30.40
C LYS A 195 3.08 -23.65 29.47
N LYS A 196 3.41 -24.65 28.64
CA LYS A 196 2.51 -25.68 28.09
C LYS A 196 1.63 -26.27 29.21
N ALA A 197 0.31 -26.22 29.04
CA ALA A 197 -0.65 -26.99 29.84
C ALA A 197 -1.55 -27.80 28.89
N ALA A 198 -1.65 -29.12 29.12
CA ALA A 198 -2.50 -30.01 28.36
C ALA A 198 -3.95 -29.98 28.89
N PRO A 199 -4.96 -30.29 28.06
CA PRO A 199 -6.31 -30.52 28.55
C PRO A 199 -6.36 -31.82 29.35
N SER A 200 -6.69 -31.73 30.64
CA SER A 200 -6.99 -32.88 31.48
C SER A 200 -8.33 -33.49 31.07
N LYS A 201 -8.38 -34.82 30.94
CA LYS A 201 -9.64 -35.57 31.00
C LYS A 201 -10.15 -35.50 32.44
N ALA A 202 -11.43 -35.17 32.61
CA ALA A 202 -12.21 -35.53 33.80
C ALA A 202 -13.63 -35.88 33.35
N ALA A 203 -14.10 -37.06 33.72
CA ALA A 203 -15.44 -37.53 33.43
C ALA A 203 -16.30 -37.46 34.70
N ALA A 204 -17.55 -37.00 34.55
CA ALA A 204 -18.67 -37.29 35.44
C ALA A 204 -19.93 -37.13 34.55
N VAL A 205 -20.62 -38.19 34.10
CA VAL A 205 -21.38 -39.22 34.84
C VAL A 205 -22.68 -38.65 35.45
N SER A 206 -23.76 -38.92 34.72
CA SER A 206 -25.17 -39.08 35.14
C SER A 206 -25.87 -38.02 36.01
N LYS A 207 -27.03 -37.53 35.52
CA LYS A 207 -28.33 -38.02 36.03
C LYS A 207 -29.52 -37.69 35.11
N ASP A 208 -30.41 -38.66 35.03
CA ASP A 208 -31.79 -38.64 34.53
C ASP A 208 -32.59 -37.33 34.63
N LYS A 209 -33.36 -37.03 33.57
CA LYS A 209 -34.84 -37.21 33.62
C LYS A 209 -35.56 -37.06 32.27
N LYS A 210 -36.04 -38.19 31.74
CA LYS A 210 -37.44 -38.44 31.31
C LYS A 210 -38.25 -37.26 30.74
N LYS A 211 -38.42 -37.18 29.41
CA LYS A 211 -39.62 -36.57 28.79
C LYS A 211 -39.80 -36.91 27.29
N LYS A 212 -40.93 -37.55 26.95
CA LYS A 212 -41.70 -37.48 25.67
C LYS A 212 -40.93 -37.82 24.36
N LYS A 213 -41.48 -38.51 23.36
CA LYS A 213 -42.89 -38.72 22.96
C LYS A 213 -42.92 -39.76 21.80
N LYS A 214 -44.02 -40.52 21.70
CA LYS A 214 -44.35 -41.50 20.64
C LYS A 214 -43.47 -42.75 20.62
#